data_AF-A0A0M4EP55-F1
#
_entry.id   AF-A0A0M4EP55-F1
#
_cell.length_a   1.000
_cell.length_b   1.000
_cell.length_c   1.000
_cell.angle_alpha   90.00
_cell.angle_beta   90.00
_cell.angle_gamma   90.00
#
_symmetry.space_group_name_H-M   'P 1'
#
loop_
_entity.id
_entity.type
_entity.pdbx_description
1 polymer ?
#
loop_
_entity_poly.entity_id
_entity_poly.type
_entity_poly.pdbx_seq_one_letter_code
_entity_poly.pdbx_strand_id
1 'polypeptide(L)'
;MRPNTATDVMSCPAARESNEDCRSYCYKVVKPLLQYFRISAEKNDQFEKLQQQEAKIKSLESKANANKEALSNCSEDKLKAEKKTLKLQTKITELQKKLAEQKEALKKSDKLKDSLMNEKDKHIAQIEEQMNCMEHENKLLKDELTKQKDRAEATSCLPFGNSSDIQTLHLPGVNAFQVPCDSKFAGNGWVVIQRRVDGSVNFNQTLEEYRN
;
A
#
# COMPACT_ATOMS: atom_id res chain seq x y z
N MET A 1 42.84 -73.67 47.11
CA MET A 1 43.54 -74.00 48.37
C MET A 1 42.55 -74.66 49.32
N ARG A 2 42.64 -75.98 49.47
CA ARG A 2 42.19 -76.73 50.67
C ARG A 2 43.30 -76.62 51.74
N PRO A 3 43.02 -76.86 53.03
CA PRO A 3 43.07 -78.23 53.59
C PRO A 3 41.73 -78.62 54.27
N ASN A 4 41.23 -79.85 54.14
CA ASN A 4 41.51 -81.05 54.96
C ASN A 4 40.95 -80.90 56.39
N THR A 5 40.34 -81.86 57.09
CA THR A 5 40.17 -83.33 56.99
C THR A 5 39.23 -83.67 58.17
N ALA A 6 38.25 -84.55 58.00
CA ALA A 6 38.19 -85.91 58.57
C ALA A 6 38.15 -86.02 60.11
N THR A 7 37.39 -87.02 60.58
CA THR A 7 37.19 -87.51 61.97
C THR A 7 36.11 -86.76 62.76
N ASP A 8 35.17 -87.36 63.48
CA ASP A 8 35.01 -88.74 63.93
C ASP A 8 33.53 -89.05 64.25
N VAL A 9 33.10 -90.23 63.83
CA VAL A 9 32.21 -91.18 64.52
C VAL A 9 31.06 -90.64 65.40
N MET A 10 29.82 -90.94 64.97
CA MET A 10 28.98 -91.83 65.78
C MET A 10 28.21 -92.78 64.86
N SER A 11 28.81 -93.95 64.67
CA SER A 11 28.11 -95.14 64.16
C SER A 11 27.09 -95.53 65.23
N CYS A 12 25.81 -95.48 64.88
CA CYS A 12 24.74 -95.92 65.77
C CYS A 12 24.73 -97.46 65.75
N PRO A 13 25.03 -98.16 66.86
CA PRO A 13 24.93 -99.60 66.90
C PRO A 13 23.46 -99.99 66.71
N ALA A 14 23.20 -100.87 65.74
CA ALA A 14 21.89 -101.44 65.53
C ALA A 14 21.54 -102.38 66.69
N ALA A 15 21.04 -101.81 67.79
CA ALA A 15 20.19 -102.53 68.72
C ALA A 15 18.86 -102.76 68.00
N ARG A 16 18.59 -104.03 67.66
CA ARG A 16 17.26 -104.51 67.25
C ARG A 16 16.32 -104.41 68.46
N GLU A 17 15.78 -103.24 68.68
CA GLU A 17 14.53 -103.03 69.42
C GLU A 17 13.45 -102.60 68.42
N SER A 18 12.18 -102.89 68.75
CA SER A 18 10.99 -102.82 67.88
C SER A 18 11.09 -101.77 66.76
N ASN A 19 11.11 -102.25 65.52
CA ASN A 19 11.30 -101.47 64.29
C ASN A 19 10.17 -100.45 64.02
N GLU A 20 9.17 -100.37 64.90
CA GLU A 20 8.06 -99.41 64.90
C GLU A 20 8.31 -98.22 65.84
N ASP A 21 8.98 -98.41 66.99
CA ASP A 21 9.22 -97.33 67.97
C ASP A 21 10.31 -96.37 67.52
N CYS A 22 11.39 -96.88 66.92
CA CYS A 22 12.45 -96.03 66.36
C CYS A 22 11.94 -95.23 65.15
N ARG A 23 11.06 -95.82 64.33
CA ARG A 23 10.37 -95.09 63.24
C ARG A 23 9.42 -94.03 63.78
N SER A 24 8.67 -94.33 64.83
CA SER A 24 7.78 -93.38 65.51
C SER A 24 8.57 -92.22 66.14
N TYR A 25 9.68 -92.51 66.82
CA TYR A 25 10.56 -91.51 67.43
C TYR A 25 11.27 -90.64 66.37
N CYS A 26 11.89 -91.26 65.36
CA CYS A 26 12.49 -90.53 64.23
C CYS A 26 11.46 -89.69 63.47
N TYR A 27 10.24 -90.20 63.27
CA TYR A 27 9.16 -89.43 62.65
C TYR A 27 8.69 -88.28 63.54
N LYS A 28 8.63 -88.44 64.88
CA LYS A 28 8.34 -87.34 65.82
C LYS A 28 9.39 -86.23 65.74
N VAL A 29 10.67 -86.57 65.50
CA VAL A 29 11.77 -85.60 65.36
C VAL A 29 11.81 -84.95 63.97
N VAL A 30 11.56 -85.73 62.91
CA VAL A 30 11.68 -85.28 61.50
C VAL A 30 10.40 -84.63 60.97
N LYS A 31 9.21 -84.97 61.49
CA LYS A 31 7.92 -84.37 61.07
C LYS A 31 7.88 -82.83 61.23
N PRO A 32 8.32 -82.23 62.35
CA PRO A 32 8.44 -80.78 62.46
C PRO A 32 9.36 -80.18 61.40
N LEU A 33 10.47 -80.85 61.07
CA LEU A 33 11.41 -80.41 60.04
C LEU A 33 10.78 -80.48 58.64
N LEU A 34 10.08 -81.56 58.30
CA LEU A 34 9.35 -81.67 57.02
C LEU A 34 8.25 -80.62 56.89
N GLN A 35 7.53 -80.34 57.98
CA GLN A 35 6.49 -79.32 58.02
C GLN A 35 7.10 -77.91 57.88
N TYR A 36 8.28 -77.66 58.49
CA TYR A 36 9.06 -76.45 58.29
C TYR A 36 9.53 -76.28 56.84
N PHE A 37 10.07 -77.33 56.21
CA PHE A 37 10.50 -77.28 54.80
C PHE A 37 9.33 -76.97 53.86
N ARG A 38 8.15 -77.54 54.09
CA ARG A 38 6.94 -77.22 53.33
C ARG A 38 6.56 -75.74 53.46
N ILE A 39 6.48 -75.24 54.69
CA ILE A 39 6.15 -73.82 54.97
C ILE A 39 7.23 -72.90 54.38
N SER A 40 8.50 -73.29 54.44
CA SER A 40 9.62 -72.54 53.88
C SER A 40 9.53 -72.44 52.35
N ALA A 41 9.15 -73.53 51.67
CA ALA A 41 8.95 -73.51 50.23
C ALA A 41 7.76 -72.61 49.82
N GLU A 42 6.63 -72.72 50.54
CA GLU A 42 5.46 -71.85 50.31
C GLU A 42 5.79 -70.36 50.55
N LYS A 43 6.57 -70.05 51.59
CA LYS A 43 7.06 -68.68 51.84
C LYS A 43 8.06 -68.20 50.80
N ASN A 44 8.90 -69.08 50.26
CA ASN A 44 9.84 -68.75 49.19
C ASN A 44 9.10 -68.39 47.89
N ASP A 45 8.07 -69.15 47.51
CA ASP A 45 7.20 -68.83 46.36
C ASP A 45 6.46 -67.50 46.54
N GLN A 46 6.01 -67.18 47.76
CA GLN A 46 5.42 -65.88 48.07
C GLN A 46 6.45 -64.76 47.97
N PHE A 47 7.68 -64.99 48.41
CA PHE A 47 8.77 -64.04 48.32
C PHE A 47 9.13 -63.72 46.87
N GLU A 48 9.20 -64.72 45.99
CA GLU A 48 9.41 -64.53 44.55
C GLU A 48 8.29 -63.70 43.90
N LYS A 49 7.03 -63.98 44.27
CA LYS A 49 5.88 -63.18 43.82
C LYS A 49 5.95 -61.73 44.30
N LEU A 50 6.36 -61.51 45.55
CA LEU A 50 6.56 -60.18 46.12
C LEU A 50 7.69 -59.43 45.40
N GLN A 51 8.82 -60.08 45.11
CA GLN A 51 9.90 -59.48 44.32
C GLN A 51 9.43 -59.08 42.92
N GLN A 52 8.63 -59.92 42.27
CA GLN A 52 8.09 -59.64 40.94
C GLN A 52 7.10 -58.46 40.98
N GLN A 53 6.28 -58.36 42.03
CA GLN A 53 5.41 -57.20 42.26
C GLN A 53 6.22 -55.92 42.54
N GLU A 54 7.28 -56.00 43.34
CA GLU A 54 8.16 -54.86 43.62
C GLU A 54 8.84 -54.34 42.36
N ALA A 55 9.33 -55.23 41.49
CA ALA A 55 9.88 -54.86 40.18
C ALA A 55 8.83 -54.17 39.30
N LYS A 56 7.58 -54.63 39.34
CA LYS A 56 6.47 -54.04 38.58
C LYS A 56 6.09 -52.66 39.12
N ILE A 57 6.08 -52.49 40.45
CA ILE A 57 5.87 -51.20 41.11
C ILE A 57 6.96 -50.22 40.70
N LYS A 58 8.24 -50.60 40.79
CA LYS A 58 9.37 -49.74 40.35
C LYS A 58 9.26 -49.35 38.87
N SER A 59 8.82 -50.25 38.00
CA SER A 59 8.56 -49.95 36.59
C SER A 59 7.39 -48.99 36.38
N LEU A 60 6.32 -49.13 37.16
CA LEU A 60 5.18 -48.22 37.09
C LEU A 60 5.53 -46.85 37.66
N GLU A 61 6.31 -46.78 38.74
CA GLU A 61 6.81 -45.53 39.32
C GLU A 61 7.70 -44.76 38.34
N SER A 62 8.61 -45.44 37.64
CA SER A 62 9.44 -44.79 36.63
C SER A 62 8.62 -44.27 35.45
N LYS A 63 7.62 -45.03 34.99
CA LYS A 63 6.68 -44.57 33.96
C LYS A 63 5.81 -43.41 34.44
N ALA A 64 5.35 -43.44 35.68
CA ALA A 64 4.56 -42.35 36.27
C ALA A 64 5.38 -41.05 36.35
N ASN A 65 6.65 -41.15 36.75
CA ASN A 65 7.56 -40.00 36.78
C ASN A 65 7.86 -39.46 35.38
N ALA A 66 8.15 -40.34 34.41
CA ALA A 66 8.37 -39.95 33.02
C ALA A 66 7.13 -39.25 32.42
N ASN A 67 5.94 -39.77 32.69
CA ASN A 67 4.69 -39.14 32.26
C ASN A 67 4.46 -37.79 32.95
N LYS A 68 4.78 -37.67 34.25
CA LYS A 68 4.65 -36.42 35.01
C LYS A 68 5.57 -35.33 34.45
N GLU A 69 6.82 -35.68 34.11
CA GLU A 69 7.77 -34.76 33.47
C GLU A 69 7.30 -34.36 32.07
N ALA A 70 6.82 -35.31 31.26
CA ALA A 70 6.26 -35.02 29.94
C ALA A 70 5.04 -34.09 30.02
N LEU A 71 4.17 -34.26 31.02
CA LEU A 71 3.00 -33.40 31.25
C LEU A 71 3.42 -31.96 31.63
N SER A 72 4.43 -31.84 32.49
CA SER A 72 5.02 -30.55 32.89
C SER A 72 5.53 -29.78 31.68
N ASN A 73 6.37 -30.42 30.87
CA ASN A 73 6.98 -29.80 29.69
C ASN A 73 5.91 -29.41 28.63
N CYS A 74 4.93 -30.29 28.39
CA CYS A 74 3.82 -30.03 27.48
C CYS A 74 2.98 -28.80 27.90
N SER A 75 2.76 -28.62 29.21
CA SER A 75 2.03 -27.47 29.73
C SER A 75 2.77 -26.14 29.49
N GLU A 76 4.09 -26.12 29.62
CA GLU A 76 4.90 -24.92 29.40
C GLU A 76 4.92 -24.51 27.92
N ASP A 77 5.02 -25.47 27.00
CA ASP A 77 5.03 -25.19 25.56
C ASP A 77 3.68 -24.67 25.08
N LYS A 78 2.58 -25.19 25.63
CA LYS A 78 1.22 -24.68 25.37
C LYS A 78 1.08 -23.22 25.82
N LEU A 79 1.60 -22.89 27.00
CA LEU A 79 1.56 -21.55 27.56
C LEU A 79 2.43 -20.56 26.77
N LYS A 80 3.58 -21.00 26.26
CA LYS A 80 4.42 -20.23 25.32
C LYS A 80 3.71 -19.99 23.99
N ALA A 81 2.99 -20.98 23.46
CA ALA A 81 2.22 -20.85 22.23
C ALA A 81 1.06 -19.85 22.39
N GLU A 82 0.29 -19.94 23.48
CA GLU A 82 -0.80 -19.00 23.77
C GLU A 82 -0.30 -17.56 23.92
N LYS A 83 0.84 -17.34 24.59
CA LYS A 83 1.47 -16.01 24.69
C LYS A 83 1.85 -15.44 23.32
N LYS A 84 2.32 -16.28 22.39
CA LYS A 84 2.63 -15.88 21.01
C LYS A 84 1.36 -15.52 20.25
N THR A 85 0.29 -16.31 20.41
CA THR A 85 -1.02 -16.03 19.80
C THR A 85 -1.61 -14.70 20.28
N LEU A 86 -1.54 -14.42 21.59
CA LEU A 86 -1.99 -13.15 22.17
C LEU A 86 -1.19 -11.95 21.62
N LYS A 87 0.14 -12.10 21.49
CA LYS A 87 1.01 -11.08 20.85
C LYS A 87 0.67 -10.85 19.38
N LEU A 88 0.27 -11.88 18.65
CA LEU A 88 -0.18 -11.73 17.27
C LEU A 88 -1.54 -11.04 17.20
N GLN A 89 -2.48 -11.40 18.08
CA GLN A 89 -3.80 -10.79 18.16
C GLN A 89 -3.71 -9.28 18.43
N THR A 90 -2.88 -8.87 19.38
CA THR A 90 -2.65 -7.44 19.68
C THR A 90 -2.10 -6.68 18.46
N LYS A 91 -1.10 -7.24 17.76
CA LYS A 91 -0.61 -6.66 16.50
C LYS A 91 -1.67 -6.57 15.42
N ILE A 92 -2.52 -7.59 15.28
CA ILE A 92 -3.65 -7.58 14.32
C ILE A 92 -4.59 -6.43 14.64
N THR A 93 -4.97 -6.24 15.90
CA THR A 93 -5.87 -5.13 16.29
C THR A 93 -5.23 -3.76 16.04
N GLU A 94 -3.92 -3.62 16.26
CA GLU A 94 -3.20 -2.37 15.99
C GLU A 94 -3.15 -2.07 14.48
N LEU A 95 -2.88 -3.09 13.65
CA LEU A 95 -2.89 -2.95 12.19
C LEU A 95 -4.29 -2.63 11.65
N GLN A 96 -5.34 -3.25 12.21
CA GLN A 96 -6.73 -2.94 11.85
C GLN A 96 -7.07 -1.48 12.17
N LYS A 97 -6.63 -0.95 13.32
CA LYS A 97 -6.81 0.45 13.69
C LYS A 97 -6.10 1.39 12.71
N LYS A 98 -4.82 1.13 12.41
CA LYS A 98 -4.04 1.92 11.44
C LYS A 98 -4.68 1.92 10.05
N LEU A 99 -5.21 0.77 9.62
CA LEU A 99 -5.92 0.65 8.34
C LEU A 99 -7.20 1.51 8.32
N ALA A 100 -7.97 1.55 9.41
CA ALA A 100 -9.16 2.39 9.50
C ALA A 100 -8.82 3.89 9.44
N GLU A 101 -7.79 4.31 10.19
CA GLU A 101 -7.31 5.69 10.19
C GLU A 101 -6.82 6.12 8.79
N GLN A 102 -6.05 5.26 8.11
CA GLN A 102 -5.60 5.52 6.75
C GLN A 102 -6.76 5.60 5.74
N LYS A 103 -7.78 4.74 5.86
CA LYS A 103 -8.97 4.79 5.00
C LYS A 103 -9.73 6.10 5.15
N GLU A 104 -9.90 6.60 6.37
CA GLU A 104 -10.57 7.88 6.61
C GLU A 104 -9.73 9.07 6.13
N ALA A 105 -8.40 9.02 6.28
CA ALA A 105 -7.51 10.03 5.71
C ALA A 105 -7.59 10.06 4.18
N LEU A 106 -7.63 8.89 3.53
CA LEU A 106 -7.77 8.77 2.08
C LEU A 106 -9.08 9.38 1.59
N LYS A 107 -10.22 9.05 2.22
CA LYS A 107 -11.52 9.65 1.88
C LYS A 107 -11.54 11.17 2.01
N LYS A 108 -10.87 11.73 3.02
CA LYS A 108 -10.75 13.19 3.17
C LYS A 108 -9.89 13.79 2.05
N SER A 109 -8.80 13.13 1.69
CA SER A 109 -7.94 13.53 0.58
C SER A 109 -8.69 13.52 -0.75
N ASP A 110 -9.50 12.50 -1.01
CA ASP A 110 -10.29 12.39 -2.25
C ASP A 110 -11.33 13.53 -2.35
N LYS A 111 -12.08 13.80 -1.28
CA LYS A 111 -13.03 14.93 -1.24
C LYS A 111 -12.36 16.28 -1.48
N LEU A 112 -11.16 16.47 -0.92
CA LEU A 112 -10.38 17.69 -1.13
C LEU A 112 -9.93 17.81 -2.58
N LYS A 113 -9.47 16.70 -3.18
CA LYS A 113 -9.05 16.65 -4.58
C LYS A 113 -10.19 16.97 -5.53
N ASP A 114 -11.39 16.43 -5.30
CA ASP A 114 -12.56 16.71 -6.12
C ASP A 114 -12.97 18.20 -6.05
N SER A 115 -12.96 18.76 -4.84
CA SER A 115 -13.24 20.19 -4.62
C SER A 115 -12.23 21.07 -5.36
N LEU A 116 -10.95 20.72 -5.26
CA LEU A 116 -9.87 21.44 -5.94
C LEU A 116 -9.95 21.28 -7.46
N MET A 117 -10.35 20.12 -7.98
CA MET A 117 -10.51 19.88 -9.41
C MET A 117 -11.61 20.76 -9.99
N ASN A 118 -12.77 20.83 -9.33
CA ASN A 118 -13.87 21.70 -9.73
C ASN A 118 -13.48 23.19 -9.76
N GLU A 119 -12.69 23.64 -8.78
CA GLU A 119 -12.20 25.02 -8.75
C GLU A 119 -11.21 25.30 -9.88
N LYS A 120 -10.32 24.35 -10.19
CA LYS A 120 -9.41 24.45 -11.34
C LYS A 120 -10.16 24.46 -12.67
N ASP A 121 -11.19 23.64 -12.84
CA ASP A 121 -12.00 23.62 -14.07
C ASP A 121 -12.72 24.96 -14.27
N LYS A 122 -13.22 25.58 -13.20
CA LYS A 122 -13.81 26.92 -13.25
C LYS A 122 -12.78 27.98 -13.68
N HIS A 123 -11.56 27.91 -13.13
CA HIS A 123 -10.50 28.82 -13.53
C HIS A 123 -10.06 28.62 -14.98
N ILE A 124 -9.99 27.37 -15.46
CA ILE A 124 -9.68 27.05 -16.86
C ILE A 124 -10.73 27.68 -17.78
N ALA A 125 -12.02 27.45 -17.51
CA ALA A 125 -13.10 28.02 -18.31
C ALA A 125 -13.05 29.57 -18.34
N GLN A 126 -12.75 30.20 -17.21
CA GLN A 126 -12.61 31.66 -17.14
C GLN A 126 -11.41 32.17 -17.95
N ILE A 127 -10.28 31.47 -17.91
CA ILE A 127 -9.08 31.84 -18.69
C ILE A 127 -9.34 31.66 -20.18
N GLU A 128 -10.00 30.58 -20.59
CA GLU A 128 -10.36 30.32 -21.98
C GLU A 128 -11.28 31.42 -22.54
N GLU A 129 -12.28 31.85 -21.76
CA GLU A 129 -13.16 32.96 -22.12
C GLU A 129 -12.38 34.27 -22.28
N GLN A 130 -11.51 34.61 -21.33
CA GLN A 130 -10.67 35.81 -21.41
C GLN A 130 -9.74 35.78 -22.63
N MET A 131 -9.12 34.64 -22.92
CA MET A 131 -8.25 34.48 -24.09
C MET A 131 -9.01 34.74 -25.39
N ASN A 132 -10.21 34.19 -25.54
CA ASN A 132 -11.04 34.41 -26.72
C ASN A 132 -11.43 35.90 -26.88
N CYS A 133 -11.78 36.58 -25.79
CA CYS A 133 -12.08 38.01 -25.82
C CYS A 133 -10.86 38.84 -26.25
N MET A 134 -9.70 38.57 -25.65
CA MET A 134 -8.45 39.27 -25.99
C MET A 134 -8.03 39.00 -27.44
N GLU A 135 -8.23 37.78 -27.95
CA GLU A 135 -7.92 37.44 -29.34
C GLU A 135 -8.81 38.23 -30.31
N HIS A 136 -10.10 38.35 -30.02
CA HIS A 136 -11.02 39.17 -30.81
C HIS A 136 -10.63 40.66 -30.80
N GLU A 137 -10.27 41.19 -29.63
CA GLU A 137 -9.84 42.58 -29.50
C GLU A 137 -8.54 42.88 -30.26
N ASN A 138 -7.55 41.99 -30.15
CA ASN A 138 -6.31 42.08 -30.93
C ASN A 138 -6.57 42.05 -32.44
N LYS A 139 -7.53 41.25 -32.89
CA LYS A 139 -7.94 41.22 -34.30
C LYS A 139 -8.52 42.57 -34.75
N LEU A 140 -9.44 43.15 -33.96
CA LEU A 140 -10.01 44.46 -34.25
C LEU A 140 -8.95 45.56 -34.32
N LEU A 141 -8.04 45.59 -33.34
CA LEU A 141 -6.95 46.56 -33.30
C LEU A 141 -6.01 46.41 -34.51
N LYS A 142 -5.74 45.17 -34.92
CA LYS A 142 -4.92 44.90 -36.11
C LYS A 142 -5.59 45.38 -37.39
N ASP A 143 -6.91 45.18 -37.53
CA ASP A 143 -7.69 45.63 -38.68
C ASP A 143 -7.81 47.17 -38.73
N GLU A 144 -7.83 47.85 -37.58
CA GLU A 144 -7.79 49.31 -37.54
C GLU A 144 -6.40 49.85 -37.87
N LEU A 145 -5.35 49.19 -37.37
CA LEU A 145 -3.97 49.57 -37.66
C LEU A 145 -3.64 49.44 -39.15
N THR A 146 -4.13 48.40 -39.82
CA THR A 146 -3.96 48.22 -41.28
C THR A 146 -4.66 49.33 -42.06
N LYS A 147 -5.91 49.68 -41.71
CA LYS A 147 -6.61 50.81 -42.33
C LYS A 147 -5.88 52.14 -42.15
N GLN A 148 -5.34 52.39 -40.97
CA GLN A 148 -4.56 53.61 -40.71
C GLN A 148 -3.29 53.65 -41.55
N LYS A 149 -2.59 52.51 -41.68
CA LYS A 149 -1.43 52.40 -42.56
C LYS A 149 -1.80 52.66 -44.02
N ASP A 150 -2.87 52.04 -44.52
CA ASP A 150 -3.34 52.22 -45.90
C ASP A 150 -3.71 53.68 -46.20
N ARG A 151 -4.24 54.42 -45.20
CA ARG A 151 -4.51 55.86 -45.30
C ARG A 151 -3.25 56.71 -45.27
N ALA A 152 -2.27 56.35 -44.44
CA ALA A 152 -1.00 57.06 -44.35
C ALA A 152 -0.19 56.95 -45.65
N GLU A 153 -0.28 55.82 -46.34
CA GLU A 153 0.41 55.54 -47.60
C GLU A 153 -0.50 55.73 -48.84
N ALA A 154 -1.64 56.42 -48.67
CA ALA A 154 -2.66 56.53 -49.71
C ALA A 154 -2.15 57.32 -50.93
N THR A 155 -2.25 56.70 -52.11
CA THR A 155 -1.95 57.31 -53.41
C THR A 155 -3.20 57.82 -54.14
N SER A 156 -4.39 57.54 -53.59
CA SER A 156 -5.69 57.93 -54.13
C SER A 156 -6.71 58.12 -53.01
N CYS A 157 -7.93 58.56 -53.35
CA CYS A 157 -9.01 58.72 -52.37
C CYS A 157 -9.61 57.39 -51.89
N LEU A 158 -9.20 56.24 -52.43
CA LEU A 158 -9.84 54.94 -52.17
C LEU A 158 -9.74 54.48 -50.71
N PRO A 159 -8.59 54.60 -50.01
CA PRO A 159 -8.45 54.18 -48.61
C PRO A 159 -9.30 55.02 -47.62
N PHE A 160 -9.80 56.18 -48.05
CA PHE A 160 -10.67 57.05 -47.26
C PHE A 160 -12.16 56.71 -47.43
N GLY A 161 -12.50 55.73 -48.28
CA GLY A 161 -13.84 55.17 -48.45
C GLY A 161 -14.86 56.22 -48.88
N ASN A 162 -15.86 56.44 -48.04
CA ASN A 162 -16.98 57.36 -48.31
C ASN A 162 -16.67 58.83 -47.95
N SER A 163 -15.42 59.20 -47.71
CA SER A 163 -15.06 60.59 -47.38
C SER A 163 -15.17 61.49 -48.62
N SER A 164 -15.81 62.66 -48.45
CA SER A 164 -15.76 63.78 -49.41
C SER A 164 -14.90 64.94 -48.89
N ASP A 165 -14.05 64.65 -47.92
CA ASP A 165 -13.20 65.65 -47.26
C ASP A 165 -11.89 65.83 -48.03
N ILE A 166 -11.08 66.80 -47.59
CA ILE A 166 -9.73 66.99 -48.09
C ILE A 166 -8.82 65.95 -47.44
N GLN A 167 -8.12 65.17 -48.26
CA GLN A 167 -7.23 64.10 -47.83
C GLN A 167 -5.80 64.34 -48.34
N THR A 168 -4.82 63.78 -47.65
CA THR A 168 -3.41 63.90 -48.03
C THR A 168 -2.98 62.67 -48.82
N LEU A 169 -2.45 62.88 -50.02
CA LEU A 169 -1.91 61.81 -50.86
C LEU A 169 -0.39 61.81 -50.86
N HIS A 170 0.18 60.60 -50.89
CA HIS A 170 1.61 60.36 -50.96
C HIS A 170 1.96 59.67 -52.28
N LEU A 171 2.37 60.44 -53.28
CA LEU A 171 2.75 59.92 -54.59
C LEU A 171 4.28 59.82 -54.74
N PRO A 172 4.82 58.78 -55.40
CA PRO A 172 6.25 58.67 -55.62
C PRO A 172 6.84 59.86 -56.39
N GLY A 173 7.95 60.41 -55.90
CA GLY A 173 8.69 61.48 -56.58
C GLY A 173 8.14 62.89 -56.37
N VAL A 174 7.07 63.06 -55.58
CA VAL A 174 6.53 64.37 -55.17
C VAL A 174 6.30 64.42 -53.66
N ASN A 175 6.30 65.62 -53.09
CA ASN A 175 5.92 65.80 -51.69
C ASN A 175 4.44 65.51 -51.50
N ALA A 176 4.05 65.08 -50.30
CA ALA A 176 2.66 64.86 -49.97
C ALA A 176 1.83 66.16 -50.11
N PHE A 177 0.64 66.06 -50.67
CA PHE A 177 -0.24 67.21 -50.90
C PHE A 177 -1.70 66.86 -50.66
N GLN A 178 -2.50 67.90 -50.43
CA GLN A 178 -3.91 67.79 -50.10
C GLN A 178 -4.78 67.83 -51.35
N VAL A 179 -5.76 66.94 -51.44
CA VAL A 179 -6.72 66.87 -52.54
C VAL A 179 -8.15 66.70 -52.02
N PRO A 180 -9.17 67.22 -52.72
CA PRO A 180 -10.56 66.91 -52.41
C PRO A 180 -10.93 65.52 -52.94
N CYS A 181 -11.57 64.70 -52.10
CA CYS A 181 -12.21 63.45 -52.51
C CYS A 181 -13.70 63.67 -52.83
N ASP A 182 -14.27 62.85 -53.72
CA ASP A 182 -15.71 62.91 -54.04
C ASP A 182 -16.39 61.55 -54.06
N SER A 183 -16.75 61.08 -52.86
CA SER A 183 -17.56 59.89 -52.66
C SER A 183 -19.05 60.05 -53.01
N LYS A 184 -19.56 61.29 -53.07
CA LYS A 184 -20.99 61.58 -53.19
C LYS A 184 -21.49 61.55 -54.63
N PHE A 185 -20.74 62.17 -55.55
CA PHE A 185 -21.17 62.32 -56.94
C PHE A 185 -20.45 61.35 -57.87
N ALA A 186 -19.14 61.17 -57.71
CA ALA A 186 -18.34 60.26 -58.54
C ALA A 186 -18.25 58.85 -57.94
N GLY A 187 -18.44 58.72 -56.63
CA GLY A 187 -18.34 57.47 -55.89
C GLY A 187 -16.99 57.30 -55.18
N ASN A 188 -16.81 56.19 -54.50
CA ASN A 188 -15.64 56.00 -53.65
C ASN A 188 -14.33 55.96 -54.45
N GLY A 189 -13.30 56.64 -53.95
CA GLY A 189 -11.95 56.59 -54.51
C GLY A 189 -11.60 57.67 -55.52
N TRP A 190 -12.54 58.55 -55.88
CA TRP A 190 -12.30 59.61 -56.85
C TRP A 190 -11.64 60.84 -56.24
N VAL A 191 -10.56 61.29 -56.89
CA VAL A 191 -9.86 62.56 -56.62
C VAL A 191 -10.44 63.64 -57.53
N VAL A 192 -10.78 64.79 -56.97
CA VAL A 192 -11.26 65.95 -57.74
C VAL A 192 -10.07 66.75 -58.26
N ILE A 193 -9.85 66.72 -59.58
CA ILE A 193 -8.81 67.52 -60.24
C ILE A 193 -9.34 68.85 -60.80
N GLN A 194 -10.65 68.98 -60.99
CA GLN A 194 -11.31 70.21 -61.43
C GLN A 194 -12.79 70.20 -61.02
N ARG A 195 -13.31 71.35 -60.58
CA ARG A 195 -14.73 71.53 -60.25
C ARG A 195 -15.21 72.91 -60.67
N ARG A 196 -16.41 72.98 -61.24
CA ARG A 196 -17.13 74.24 -61.54
C ARG A 196 -18.53 74.17 -60.94
N VAL A 197 -18.93 75.23 -60.25
CA VAL A 197 -20.24 75.30 -59.58
C VAL A 197 -21.00 76.54 -60.00
N ASP A 198 -20.42 77.73 -59.80
CA ASP A 198 -21.11 79.02 -59.92
C ASP A 198 -20.38 80.05 -60.82
N GLY A 199 -19.19 79.70 -61.33
CA GLY A 199 -18.37 80.60 -62.15
C GLY A 199 -17.59 81.66 -61.35
N SER A 200 -17.46 81.49 -60.02
CA SER A 200 -16.72 82.40 -59.14
C SER A 200 -15.21 82.48 -59.39
N VAL A 201 -14.62 81.46 -60.03
CA VAL A 201 -13.18 81.37 -60.31
C VAL A 201 -12.90 81.61 -61.79
N ASN A 202 -11.93 82.47 -62.10
CA ASN A 202 -11.48 82.71 -63.48
C ASN A 202 -10.53 81.60 -63.95
N PHE A 203 -10.83 81.01 -65.10
CA PHE A 203 -10.02 79.97 -65.75
C PHE A 203 -9.14 80.50 -66.90
N ASN A 204 -9.20 81.79 -67.21
CA ASN A 204 -8.25 82.41 -68.13
C ASN A 204 -6.95 82.74 -67.38
N GLN A 205 -6.15 81.69 -67.15
CA GLN A 205 -4.89 81.73 -66.41
C GLN A 205 -3.70 81.42 -67.32
N THR A 206 -2.51 81.85 -66.91
CA THR A 206 -1.24 81.59 -67.60
C THR A 206 -0.82 80.12 -67.47
N LEU A 207 0.12 79.68 -68.32
CA LEU A 207 0.65 78.32 -68.26
C LEU A 207 1.32 78.01 -66.90
N GLU A 208 1.96 79.00 -66.30
CA GLU A 208 2.65 78.84 -65.02
C GLU A 208 1.66 78.66 -63.86
N GLU A 209 0.56 79.41 -63.86
CA GLU A 209 -0.52 79.25 -62.87
C GLU A 209 -1.23 77.89 -62.97
N TYR A 210 -1.40 77.35 -64.19
CA TYR A 210 -1.97 76.00 -64.37
C TYR A 210 -1.02 74.86 -63.98
N ARG A 211 0.30 75.11 -63.96
CA ARG A 211 1.32 74.09 -63.68
C ARG A 211 1.58 73.91 -62.18
N ASN A 212 1.37 74.96 -61.39
CA ASN A 212 1.59 75.01 -59.95
C ASN A 212 0.37 74.51 -59.17
#